data_AF-A0A7X1JEF8-F1
#
_entry.id   AF-A0A7X1JEF8-F1
#
_cell.length_a   1.000
_cell.length_b   1.000
_cell.length_c   1.000
_cell.angle_alpha   90.00
_cell.angle_beta   90.00
_cell.angle_gamma   90.00
#
_symmetry.space_group_name_H-M   'P 1'
#
loop_
_entity.id
_entity.type
_entity.pdbx_description
1 polymer ?
#
loop_
_entity_poly.entity_id
_entity_poly.type
_entity_poly.pdbx_seq_one_letter_code
_entity_poly.pdbx_strand_id
1 'polypeptide(L)'
;MTNSTTRSEALTPPNPLPAVGVEAWLASAHPSPAAVHREWDSETRLALIPLGKLFDAVRISESLVHSVAGVSEPATVADWLGWSFNGGPVIHDPAGRRYYALVPPGTAPDWRAPAAACLGDGTYLGVPRTDLTELEEHASASYWAVPLTRPRWLCRTADVLTFAMVAGCLT
;
A
#
# COMPACT_ATOMS: atom_id res chain seq x y z
N MET A 1 13.76 68.16 -0.21
CA MET A 1 13.65 67.33 -1.43
C MET A 1 13.67 65.88 -0.98
N THR A 2 12.53 65.21 -1.05
CA THR A 2 12.30 63.84 -0.54
C THR A 2 12.76 62.81 -1.56
N ASN A 3 13.57 61.84 -1.16
CA ASN A 3 13.97 60.72 -2.01
C ASN A 3 12.97 59.58 -1.84
N SER A 4 12.24 59.26 -2.90
CA SER A 4 11.31 58.11 -2.97
C SER A 4 12.08 56.85 -3.35
N THR A 5 12.13 55.87 -2.45
CA THR A 5 12.57 54.50 -2.78
C THR A 5 11.34 53.61 -2.89
N THR A 6 10.97 53.26 -4.11
CA THR A 6 9.94 52.26 -4.44
C THR A 6 10.45 50.88 -4.00
N ARG A 7 9.77 50.24 -3.05
CA ARG A 7 10.06 48.89 -2.57
C ARG A 7 9.44 47.89 -3.55
N SER A 8 10.27 47.07 -4.18
CA SER A 8 9.84 45.97 -5.06
C SER A 8 9.11 44.92 -4.23
N GLU A 9 7.83 44.71 -4.53
CA GLU A 9 7.00 43.68 -3.92
C GLU A 9 7.30 42.33 -4.61
N ALA A 10 8.02 41.45 -3.92
CA ALA A 10 8.27 40.10 -4.38
C ALA A 10 7.00 39.26 -4.21
N LEU A 11 6.49 38.71 -5.31
CA LEU A 11 5.39 37.74 -5.32
C LEU A 11 5.79 36.51 -4.49
N THR A 12 5.17 36.35 -3.32
CA THR A 12 5.27 35.14 -2.50
C THR A 12 4.81 33.94 -3.34
N PRO A 13 5.62 32.88 -3.50
CA PRO A 13 5.17 31.68 -4.20
C PRO A 13 3.95 31.10 -3.48
N PRO A 14 2.99 30.50 -4.21
CA PRO A 14 1.84 29.87 -3.59
C PRO A 14 2.33 28.83 -2.57
N ASN A 15 1.76 28.91 -1.37
CA ASN A 15 2.04 28.01 -0.25
C ASN A 15 2.07 26.55 -0.74
N PRO A 16 3.11 25.74 -0.48
CA PRO A 16 3.07 24.34 -0.83
C PRO A 16 1.82 23.71 -0.21
N LEU A 17 1.08 22.91 -1.01
CA LEU A 17 -0.06 22.15 -0.49
C LEU A 17 0.39 21.38 0.75
N PRO A 18 -0.40 21.36 1.85
CA PRO A 18 -0.03 20.59 3.03
C PRO A 18 0.23 19.14 2.61
N ALA A 19 1.31 18.56 3.13
CA ALA A 19 1.61 17.15 2.91
C ALA A 19 0.43 16.32 3.39
N VAL A 20 -0.29 15.69 2.45
CA VAL A 20 -1.42 14.83 2.77
C VAL A 20 -0.87 13.62 3.54
N GLY A 21 -1.39 13.32 4.72
CA GLY A 21 -1.00 12.14 5.48
C GLY A 21 -1.33 10.84 4.74
N VAL A 22 -0.69 9.73 5.10
CA VAL A 22 -0.92 8.42 4.46
C VAL A 22 -2.39 7.99 4.53
N GLU A 23 -3.02 8.13 5.70
CA GLU A 23 -4.44 7.80 5.88
C GLU A 23 -5.35 8.63 4.99
N ALA A 24 -5.14 9.95 4.95
CA ALA A 24 -5.92 10.84 4.10
C ALA A 24 -5.72 10.53 2.61
N TRP A 25 -4.51 10.15 2.21
CA TRP A 25 -4.23 9.71 0.84
C TRP A 25 -4.97 8.41 0.50
N LEU A 26 -4.86 7.38 1.34
CA LEU A 26 -5.59 6.11 1.17
C LEU A 26 -7.11 6.33 1.13
N ALA A 27 -7.66 7.09 2.08
CA ALA A 27 -9.08 7.38 2.17
C ALA A 27 -9.61 8.13 0.95
N SER A 28 -8.78 8.97 0.32
CA SER A 28 -9.16 9.71 -0.89
C SER A 28 -9.40 8.85 -2.13
N ALA A 29 -9.02 7.56 -2.11
CA ALA A 29 -9.40 6.63 -3.19
C ALA A 29 -10.90 6.31 -3.18
N HIS A 30 -11.53 6.32 -1.99
CA HIS A 30 -12.95 6.03 -1.83
C HIS A 30 -13.81 7.25 -2.18
N PRO A 31 -14.97 7.10 -2.87
CA PRO A 31 -15.88 8.22 -3.16
C PRO A 31 -16.39 8.96 -1.92
N SER A 32 -16.33 8.31 -0.76
CA SER A 32 -16.62 8.89 0.55
C SER A 32 -15.45 8.62 1.50
N PRO A 33 -14.42 9.50 1.57
CA PRO A 33 -13.28 9.31 2.45
C PRO A 33 -13.67 9.20 3.93
N ALA A 34 -14.74 9.87 4.34
CA ALA A 34 -15.29 9.77 5.70
C ALA A 34 -15.79 8.36 6.03
N ALA A 35 -16.21 7.55 5.04
CA ALA A 35 -16.56 6.16 5.27
C ALA A 35 -15.35 5.31 5.66
N VAL A 36 -14.22 5.53 4.99
CA VAL A 36 -12.94 4.84 5.27
C VAL A 36 -12.50 5.10 6.71
N HIS A 37 -12.53 6.36 7.15
CA HIS A 37 -12.18 6.69 8.54
C HIS A 37 -13.12 6.04 9.56
N ARG A 38 -14.44 6.02 9.32
CA ARG A 38 -15.39 5.32 10.20
C ARG A 38 -15.13 3.81 10.28
N GLU A 39 -14.76 3.18 9.17
CA GLU A 39 -14.45 1.76 9.14
C GLU A 39 -13.14 1.46 9.89
N TRP A 40 -12.12 2.30 9.75
CA TRP A 40 -10.88 2.20 10.55
C TRP A 40 -11.09 2.47 12.04
N ASP A 41 -12.04 3.32 12.41
CA ASP A 41 -12.40 3.60 13.80
C ASP A 41 -13.33 2.53 14.42
N SER A 42 -13.85 1.60 13.60
CA SER A 42 -14.67 0.49 14.07
C SER A 42 -13.82 -0.64 14.66
N GLU A 43 -14.46 -1.61 15.31
CA GLU A 43 -13.77 -2.75 15.93
C GLU A 43 -12.93 -3.57 14.93
N THR A 44 -13.33 -3.61 13.66
CA THR A 44 -12.59 -4.35 12.62
C THR A 44 -11.30 -3.65 12.20
N ARG A 45 -11.18 -2.33 12.44
CA ARG A 45 -10.03 -1.48 12.06
C ARG A 45 -9.58 -1.68 10.60
N LEU A 46 -10.51 -2.03 9.72
CA LEU A 46 -10.27 -2.41 8.32
C LEU A 46 -11.31 -1.71 7.45
N ALA A 47 -10.85 -1.00 6.41
CA ALA A 47 -11.72 -0.29 5.49
C ALA A 47 -11.70 -0.88 4.08
N LEU A 48 -12.84 -0.89 3.38
CA LEU A 48 -12.92 -1.32 1.99
C LEU A 48 -12.58 -0.15 1.05
N ILE A 49 -11.42 -0.21 0.43
CA ILE A 49 -10.91 0.84 -0.45
C ILE A 49 -10.91 0.36 -1.91
N PRO A 50 -11.49 1.12 -2.85
CA PRO A 50 -11.50 0.75 -4.26
C PRO A 50 -10.10 0.85 -4.87
N LEU A 51 -9.75 -0.15 -5.68
CA LEU A 51 -8.53 -0.20 -6.46
C LEU A 51 -8.68 0.55 -7.80
N GLY A 52 -7.60 0.65 -8.59
CA GLY A 52 -7.63 1.23 -9.94
C GLY A 52 -7.45 2.74 -10.03
N LYS A 53 -7.63 3.48 -8.91
CA LYS A 53 -7.46 4.95 -8.89
C LYS A 53 -6.12 5.40 -8.32
N LEU A 54 -5.85 5.07 -7.06
CA LEU A 54 -4.62 5.47 -6.38
C LEU A 54 -3.56 4.38 -6.36
N PHE A 55 -3.99 3.13 -6.37
CA PHE A 55 -3.16 1.95 -6.40
C PHE A 55 -3.95 0.75 -6.93
N ASP A 56 -3.22 -0.23 -7.45
CA ASP A 56 -3.68 -1.60 -7.67
C ASP A 56 -3.06 -2.50 -6.58
N ALA A 57 -3.45 -3.77 -6.52
CA ALA A 57 -2.89 -4.71 -5.55
C ALA A 57 -2.53 -6.04 -6.19
N VAL A 58 -1.30 -6.51 -5.99
CA VAL A 58 -0.90 -7.86 -6.39
C VAL A 58 -1.17 -8.81 -5.22
N ARG A 59 -2.13 -9.71 -5.42
CA ARG A 59 -2.50 -10.79 -4.50
C ARG A 59 -1.58 -11.98 -4.70
N ILE A 60 -0.85 -12.33 -3.64
CA ILE A 60 0.13 -13.40 -3.59
C ILE A 60 -0.29 -14.38 -2.49
N SER A 61 -0.26 -15.69 -2.73
CA SER A 61 -0.57 -16.64 -1.65
C SER A 61 0.53 -16.63 -0.59
N GLU A 62 0.14 -16.85 0.67
CA GLU A 62 1.06 -16.99 1.80
C GLU A 62 2.10 -18.09 1.54
N SER A 63 1.65 -19.23 1.01
CA SER A 63 2.51 -20.35 0.65
C SER A 63 3.63 -19.97 -0.32
N LEU A 64 3.34 -19.12 -1.31
CA LEU A 64 4.34 -18.67 -2.29
C LEU A 64 5.35 -17.73 -1.64
N VAL A 65 4.87 -16.77 -0.83
CA VAL A 65 5.74 -15.86 -0.09
C VAL A 65 6.68 -16.65 0.82
N HIS A 66 6.16 -17.58 1.61
CA HIS A 66 6.96 -18.36 2.55
C HIS A 66 7.93 -19.30 1.82
N SER A 67 7.52 -19.88 0.70
CA SER A 67 8.39 -20.76 -0.11
C SER A 67 9.57 -20.01 -0.72
N VAL A 68 9.32 -18.81 -1.29
CA VAL A 68 10.39 -17.98 -1.86
C VAL A 68 11.29 -17.39 -0.77
N ALA A 69 10.72 -16.98 0.37
CA ALA A 69 11.47 -16.42 1.48
C ALA A 69 12.28 -17.49 2.24
N GLY A 70 11.86 -18.76 2.18
CA GLY A 70 12.45 -19.86 2.96
C GLY A 70 12.15 -19.78 4.46
N VAL A 71 11.22 -18.91 4.86
CA VAL A 71 10.84 -18.63 6.25
C VAL A 71 9.33 -18.38 6.32
N SER A 72 8.74 -18.64 7.48
CA SER A 72 7.30 -18.45 7.73
C SER A 72 6.99 -17.62 8.98
N GLU A 73 8.01 -17.27 9.77
CA GLU A 73 7.84 -16.45 10.96
C GLU A 73 7.44 -15.02 10.55
N PRO A 74 6.28 -14.49 11.00
CA PRO A 74 5.72 -13.23 10.50
C PRO A 74 6.70 -12.05 10.45
N ALA A 75 7.45 -11.81 11.53
CA ALA A 75 8.42 -10.71 11.57
C ALA A 75 9.57 -10.92 10.57
N THR A 76 10.05 -12.14 10.42
CA THR A 76 11.13 -12.46 9.46
C THR A 76 10.64 -12.35 8.01
N VAL A 77 9.39 -12.76 7.73
CA VAL A 77 8.77 -12.59 6.42
C VAL A 77 8.56 -11.10 6.11
N ALA A 78 8.13 -10.30 7.09
CA ALA A 78 7.97 -8.85 6.94
C ALA A 78 9.30 -8.16 6.57
N ASP A 79 10.39 -8.46 7.28
CA ASP A 79 11.72 -7.94 6.96
C ASP A 79 12.16 -8.35 5.54
N TRP A 80 11.94 -9.61 5.18
CA TRP A 80 12.28 -10.13 3.86
C TRP A 80 11.48 -9.44 2.74
N LEU A 81 10.18 -9.22 2.94
CA LEU A 81 9.32 -8.49 2.00
C LEU A 81 9.75 -7.02 1.89
N GLY A 82 10.07 -6.39 3.01
CA GLY A 82 10.56 -5.01 3.08
C GLY A 82 11.85 -4.85 2.28
N TRP A 83 12.78 -5.80 2.39
CA TRP A 83 13.98 -5.82 1.55
C TRP A 83 13.65 -6.09 0.07
N SER A 84 12.85 -7.12 -0.21
CA SER A 84 12.55 -7.58 -1.58
C SER A 84 11.77 -6.56 -2.41
N PHE A 85 10.92 -5.75 -1.78
CA PHE A 85 10.13 -4.71 -2.45
C PHE A 85 10.63 -3.29 -2.14
N ASN A 86 11.87 -3.16 -1.67
CA ASN A 86 12.54 -1.87 -1.41
C ASN A 86 11.69 -0.92 -0.53
N GLY A 87 11.15 -1.47 0.55
CA GLY A 87 10.28 -0.78 1.51
C GLY A 87 8.88 -0.47 0.96
N GLY A 88 8.48 -1.14 -0.13
CA GLY A 88 7.15 -1.02 -0.70
C GLY A 88 6.08 -1.65 0.20
N PRO A 89 4.89 -1.04 0.29
CA PRO A 89 3.83 -1.44 1.21
C PRO A 89 3.21 -2.80 0.88
N VAL A 90 3.08 -3.64 1.91
CA VAL A 90 2.47 -4.97 1.81
C VAL A 90 1.50 -5.18 2.96
N ILE A 91 0.27 -5.56 2.63
CA ILE A 91 -0.72 -6.01 3.60
C ILE A 91 -0.63 -7.53 3.70
N HIS A 92 -0.66 -8.08 4.91
CA HIS A 92 -0.87 -9.49 5.15
C HIS A 92 -2.31 -9.71 5.62
N ASP A 93 -3.00 -10.66 5.00
CA ASP A 93 -4.33 -11.15 5.39
C ASP A 93 -4.21 -12.62 5.83
N PRO A 94 -4.02 -12.88 7.14
CA PRO A 94 -3.86 -14.23 7.66
C PRO A 94 -5.09 -15.10 7.42
N ALA A 95 -6.29 -14.55 7.54
CA ALA A 95 -7.55 -15.28 7.33
C ALA A 95 -7.68 -15.76 5.88
N GLY A 96 -7.27 -14.91 4.92
CA GLY A 96 -7.23 -15.24 3.50
C GLY A 96 -5.96 -15.97 3.03
N ARG A 97 -4.99 -16.20 3.93
CA ARG A 97 -3.66 -16.80 3.63
C ARG A 97 -2.98 -16.15 2.42
N ARG A 98 -2.89 -14.83 2.44
CA ARG A 98 -2.42 -14.04 1.29
C ARG A 98 -1.78 -12.73 1.70
N TYR A 99 -0.86 -12.28 0.87
CA TYR A 99 -0.25 -10.95 0.92
C TYR A 99 -0.76 -10.12 -0.26
N TYR A 100 -0.83 -8.81 -0.04
CA TYR A 100 -1.19 -7.82 -1.04
C TYR A 100 -0.11 -6.75 -1.13
N ALA A 101 0.70 -6.79 -2.17
CA ALA A 101 1.64 -5.71 -2.48
C ALA A 101 0.88 -4.59 -3.20
N LEU A 102 0.89 -3.38 -2.64
CA LEU A 102 0.25 -2.24 -3.31
C LEU A 102 1.19 -1.69 -4.38
N VAL A 103 0.71 -1.63 -5.62
CA VAL A 103 1.47 -1.22 -6.80
C VAL A 103 0.79 -0.03 -7.48
N PRO A 104 1.48 0.73 -8.35
CA PRO A 104 0.88 1.84 -9.07
C PRO A 104 -0.41 1.45 -9.80
N PRO A 105 -1.42 2.35 -9.85
CA PRO A 105 -2.67 2.08 -10.55
C PRO A 105 -2.41 1.89 -12.05
N GLY A 106 -3.20 1.01 -12.69
CA GLY A 106 -2.99 0.63 -14.09
C GLY A 106 -1.95 -0.48 -14.28
N THR A 107 -1.49 -1.11 -13.19
CA THR A 107 -0.64 -2.31 -13.26
C THR A 107 -1.45 -3.53 -13.67
N ALA A 108 -2.72 -3.64 -13.25
CA ALA A 108 -3.53 -4.83 -13.45
C ALA A 108 -3.73 -5.26 -14.92
N PRO A 109 -4.02 -4.36 -15.89
CA PRO A 109 -4.24 -4.73 -17.29
C PRO A 109 -3.04 -5.42 -17.97
N ASP A 110 -1.82 -5.03 -17.57
CA ASP A 110 -0.57 -5.49 -18.15
C ASP A 110 0.12 -6.57 -17.31
N TRP A 111 -0.52 -7.04 -16.24
CA TRP A 111 0.03 -8.11 -15.40
C TRP A 111 0.04 -9.45 -16.14
N ARG A 112 1.19 -10.15 -16.15
CA ARG A 112 1.41 -11.40 -16.91
C ARG A 112 2.06 -12.54 -16.12
N ALA A 113 2.18 -12.42 -14.80
CA ALA A 113 2.70 -13.51 -13.96
C ALA A 113 1.54 -14.35 -13.40
N PRO A 114 1.38 -15.64 -13.77
CA PRO A 114 0.24 -16.45 -13.37
C PRO A 114 0.22 -16.83 -11.89
N ALA A 115 1.38 -16.86 -11.23
CA ALA A 115 1.50 -17.24 -9.82
C ALA A 115 0.90 -16.19 -8.85
N ALA A 116 0.63 -14.97 -9.32
CA ALA A 116 0.03 -13.90 -8.53
C ALA A 116 -1.01 -13.14 -9.36
N ALA A 117 -2.13 -12.74 -8.76
CA ALA A 117 -3.17 -11.99 -9.47
C ALA A 117 -3.03 -10.50 -9.17
N CYS A 118 -2.99 -9.64 -10.19
CA CYS A 118 -3.10 -8.19 -9.99
C CYS A 118 -4.57 -7.76 -10.06
N LEU A 119 -5.04 -7.13 -8.99
CA LEU A 119 -6.38 -6.62 -8.81
C LEU A 119 -6.37 -5.10 -9.06
N GLY A 120 -7.29 -4.62 -9.89
CA GLY A 120 -7.40 -3.21 -10.26
C GLY A 120 -8.84 -2.73 -10.23
N ASP A 121 -9.21 -1.86 -11.18
CA ASP A 121 -10.53 -1.24 -11.25
C ASP A 121 -11.71 -2.23 -11.11
N GLY A 122 -12.78 -1.79 -10.46
CA GLY A 122 -13.94 -2.62 -10.13
C GLY A 122 -13.75 -3.56 -8.92
N THR A 123 -12.58 -3.57 -8.28
CA THR A 123 -12.29 -4.37 -7.08
C THR A 123 -12.11 -3.48 -5.85
N TYR A 124 -12.51 -4.00 -4.68
CA TYR A 124 -12.23 -3.39 -3.37
C TYR A 124 -11.22 -4.25 -2.62
N LEU A 125 -10.31 -3.61 -1.90
CA LEU A 125 -9.37 -4.26 -0.98
C LEU A 125 -9.69 -3.84 0.46
N GLY A 126 -9.70 -4.80 1.38
CA GLY A 126 -9.66 -4.52 2.81
C GLY A 126 -8.28 -3.97 3.18
N VAL A 127 -8.22 -2.70 3.55
CA VAL A 127 -7.00 -2.00 3.92
C VAL A 127 -7.04 -1.74 5.44
N PRO A 128 -6.09 -2.29 6.22
CA PRO A 128 -6.06 -2.07 7.65
C PRO A 128 -5.67 -0.63 7.97
N ARG A 129 -6.08 -0.17 9.15
CA ARG A 129 -5.63 1.12 9.70
C ARG A 129 -4.10 1.16 9.74
N THR A 130 -3.52 2.34 9.52
CA THR A 130 -2.09 2.46 9.18
C THR A 130 -1.13 2.13 10.33
N ASP A 131 -1.62 2.11 11.56
CA ASP A 131 -0.88 1.74 12.76
C ASP A 131 -0.85 0.22 13.04
N LEU A 132 -1.65 -0.58 12.33
CA LEU A 132 -1.65 -2.04 12.45
C LEU A 132 -0.48 -2.64 11.68
N THR A 133 0.65 -2.84 12.35
CA THR A 133 1.92 -3.29 11.72
C THR A 133 2.41 -4.63 12.24
N GLU A 134 1.68 -5.25 13.16
CA GLU A 134 2.04 -6.52 13.78
C GLU A 134 0.85 -7.49 13.71
N LEU A 135 1.15 -8.79 13.73
CA LEU A 135 0.14 -9.82 13.91
C LEU A 135 -0.33 -9.78 15.37
N GLU A 136 -1.57 -9.34 15.60
CA GLU A 136 -2.18 -9.46 16.92
C GLU A 136 -2.50 -10.95 17.19
N GLU A 137 -1.90 -11.55 18.22
CA GLU A 137 -1.96 -13.00 18.53
C GLU A 137 -3.39 -13.59 18.59
N HIS A 138 -4.40 -12.75 18.83
CA HIS A 138 -5.79 -13.14 19.01
C HIS A 138 -6.72 -12.58 17.92
N ALA A 139 -6.19 -11.86 16.94
CA ALA A 139 -6.96 -11.33 15.83
C ALA A 139 -6.36 -11.80 14.50
N SER A 140 -7.13 -12.59 13.75
CA SER A 140 -6.84 -12.90 12.33
C SER A 140 -7.07 -11.69 11.41
N ALA A 141 -6.93 -10.49 11.95
CA ALA A 141 -7.11 -9.23 11.25
C ALA A 141 -5.95 -9.00 10.29
N SER A 142 -6.25 -8.40 9.14
CA SER A 142 -5.19 -7.98 8.23
C SER A 142 -4.35 -6.87 8.87
N TYR A 143 -3.06 -6.83 8.54
CA TYR A 143 -2.11 -5.83 9.04
C TYR A 143 -1.09 -5.48 7.95
N TRP A 144 -0.34 -4.39 8.14
CA TRP A 144 0.75 -4.00 7.28
C TRP A 144 2.01 -4.79 7.62
N ALA A 145 2.32 -5.83 6.84
CA ALA A 145 3.61 -6.52 6.92
C ALA A 145 4.77 -5.61 6.49
N VAL A 146 4.52 -4.70 5.53
CA VAL A 146 5.42 -3.59 5.23
C VAL A 146 4.58 -2.30 5.23
N PRO A 147 4.84 -1.33 6.13
CA PRO A 147 4.02 -0.12 6.25
C PRO A 147 4.09 0.80 5.03
N LEU A 148 2.97 1.43 4.70
CA LEU A 148 2.95 2.57 3.80
C LEU A 148 3.43 3.83 4.55
N THR A 149 4.68 4.22 4.34
CA THR A 149 5.30 5.32 5.10
C THR A 149 5.00 6.71 4.54
N ARG A 150 4.68 6.81 3.24
CA ARG A 150 4.40 8.08 2.55
C ARG A 150 3.37 7.89 1.44
N PRO A 151 2.51 8.88 1.15
CA PRO A 151 1.61 8.83 0.00
C PRO A 151 2.33 8.44 -1.29
N ARG A 152 1.71 7.59 -2.11
CA ARG A 152 2.22 7.15 -3.43
C ARG A 152 3.54 6.36 -3.40
N TRP A 153 4.12 6.09 -2.23
CA TRP A 153 5.28 5.22 -2.10
C TRP A 153 4.82 3.76 -2.15
N LEU A 154 4.59 3.28 -3.37
CA LEU A 154 4.07 1.94 -3.67
C LEU A 154 5.20 0.98 -4.07
N CYS A 155 4.94 -0.33 -4.01
CA CYS A 155 5.85 -1.33 -4.54
C CYS A 155 6.08 -1.08 -6.03
N ARG A 156 7.33 -1.17 -6.49
CA ARG A 156 7.59 -1.08 -7.94
C ARG A 156 7.02 -2.32 -8.61
N THR A 157 6.29 -2.13 -9.69
CA THR A 157 5.70 -3.23 -10.47
C THR A 157 6.76 -4.26 -10.89
N ALA A 158 7.97 -3.83 -11.26
CA ALA A 158 9.05 -4.72 -11.67
C ALA A 158 9.55 -5.64 -10.54
N ASP A 159 9.64 -5.14 -9.30
CA ASP A 159 10.11 -5.91 -8.15
C ASP A 159 9.10 -7.02 -7.81
N VAL A 160 7.81 -6.66 -7.79
CA VAL A 160 6.72 -7.62 -7.53
C VAL A 160 6.55 -8.61 -8.67
N LEU A 161 6.74 -8.19 -9.93
CA LEU A 161 6.68 -9.07 -11.09
C LEU A 161 7.83 -10.08 -11.08
N THR A 162 9.04 -9.63 -10.75
CA THR A 162 10.22 -10.50 -10.62
C THR A 162 9.97 -11.55 -9.54
N PHE A 163 9.46 -11.14 -8.38
CA PHE A 163 9.03 -12.05 -7.32
C PHE A 163 8.03 -13.08 -7.85
N ALA A 164 6.96 -12.64 -8.52
CA ALA A 164 5.90 -13.53 -8.98
C ALA A 164 6.37 -14.53 -10.04
N MET A 165 7.32 -14.13 -10.89
CA MET A 165 7.97 -15.03 -11.85
C MET A 165 8.81 -16.11 -11.15
N VAL A 166 9.62 -15.73 -10.16
CA VAL A 166 10.43 -16.67 -9.37
C VAL A 166 9.53 -17.63 -8.59
N ALA A 167 8.48 -17.10 -7.95
CA ALA A 167 7.49 -17.88 -7.23
C ALA A 167 6.81 -18.94 -8.12
N GLY A 168 6.50 -18.59 -9.37
CA GLY A 168 5.90 -19.51 -10.34
C GLY A 168 6.84 -20.63 -10.82
N CYS A 169 8.16 -20.52 -10.61
CA CYS A 169 9.08 -21.62 -10.89
C CYS A 169 9.13 -22.66 -9.76
N LEU A 170 8.54 -22.37 -8.59
CA LEU A 170 8.52 -23.26 -7.42
C LEU A 170 7.22 -24.07 -7.30
N THR A 171 6.25 -23.83 -8.19
CA THR A 171 4.94 -24.50 -8.25
C THR A 171 4.85 -25.44 -9.44
#